data_AF-A0AAW6UJ45-F1
#
_entry.id   AF-A0AAW6UJ45-F1
#
_cell.length_a   1.000
_cell.length_b   1.000
_cell.length_c   1.000
_cell.angle_alpha   90.00
_cell.angle_beta   90.00
_cell.angle_gamma   90.00
#
_symmetry.space_group_name_H-M   'P 1'
#
loop_
_entity.id
_entity.type
_entity.pdbx_description
1 polymer ?
#
loop_
_entity_poly.entity_id
_entity_poly.type
_entity_poly.pdbx_seq_one_letter_code
_entity_poly.pdbx_strand_id
1 'polypeptide(L)'
;MSKFRGNITPGTEYSESLSRFLDQEAKSGHISPEGMHRVTMKRNLAGTAALITGMVMVSAGASFMTAGGTMPLLTLIGAASAVMVSLSALARCPGGLFYQVSAIETPFTHDALLRFADCGAPEDVIRELIILLNRQDRVSYAQVHDVSWFCGRQASGVSESHLFHDRYTLIRTRLELKTRRAE
;
A
#
# COMPACT_ATOMS: atom_id res chain seq x y z
N MET A 1 26.83 -20.85 -2.07
CA MET A 1 27.57 -19.92 -1.18
C MET A 1 26.72 -18.67 -1.00
N SER A 2 26.03 -18.55 0.14
CA SER A 2 25.15 -17.40 0.45
C SER A 2 25.97 -16.32 1.16
N LYS A 3 26.04 -15.13 0.57
CA LYS A 3 26.60 -13.92 1.18
C LYS A 3 25.56 -12.81 1.05
N PHE A 4 25.30 -12.12 2.17
CA PHE A 4 24.37 -10.98 2.39
C PHE A 4 22.89 -11.39 2.54
N ARG A 5 22.10 -10.91 3.52
CA ARG A 5 22.10 -9.67 4.33
C ARG A 5 21.46 -9.93 5.70
N GLY A 6 21.90 -9.19 6.73
CA GLY A 6 21.58 -9.44 8.14
C GLY A 6 20.11 -9.25 8.54
N ASN A 7 19.73 -9.90 9.66
CA ASN A 7 18.55 -9.68 10.50
C ASN A 7 17.36 -9.00 9.80
N ILE A 8 16.92 -9.56 8.68
CA ILE A 8 15.64 -9.22 8.07
C ILE A 8 14.61 -9.82 9.01
N THR A 9 13.71 -8.99 9.55
CA THR A 9 12.58 -9.51 10.32
C THR A 9 11.81 -10.47 9.40
N PRO A 10 11.55 -11.72 9.81
CA PRO A 10 10.85 -12.69 8.97
C PRO A 10 9.61 -12.04 8.34
N GLY A 11 9.45 -12.17 7.02
CA GLY A 11 8.31 -11.61 6.29
C GLY A 11 8.54 -10.26 5.60
N THR A 12 9.59 -9.47 5.90
CA THR A 12 9.82 -8.20 5.17
C THR A 12 10.41 -8.41 3.77
N GLU A 13 11.11 -9.52 3.55
CA GLU A 13 11.66 -9.94 2.25
C GLU A 13 10.59 -10.07 1.13
N TYR A 14 9.35 -10.41 1.49
CA TYR A 14 8.21 -10.48 0.57
C TYR A 14 7.81 -9.09 0.07
N SER A 15 7.74 -8.11 0.97
CA SER A 15 7.44 -6.72 0.59
C SER A 15 8.59 -6.06 -0.17
N GLU A 16 9.84 -6.39 0.16
CA GLU A 16 11.02 -5.82 -0.48
C GLU A 16 11.30 -6.40 -1.86
N SER A 17 11.02 -7.69 -2.08
CA SER A 17 11.13 -8.30 -3.41
C SER A 17 10.07 -7.71 -4.35
N LEU A 18 8.83 -7.60 -3.88
CA LEU A 18 7.75 -6.97 -4.65
C LEU A 18 8.03 -5.49 -4.95
N SER A 19 8.50 -4.71 -3.97
CA SER A 19 8.81 -3.29 -4.21
C SER A 19 9.94 -3.10 -5.23
N ARG A 20 11.00 -3.92 -5.15
CA ARG A 20 12.11 -3.91 -6.12
C ARG A 20 11.64 -4.29 -7.52
N PHE A 21 10.83 -5.33 -7.64
CA PHE A 21 10.27 -5.74 -8.92
C PHE A 21 9.42 -4.64 -9.56
N LEU A 22 8.53 -4.00 -8.79
CA LEU A 22 7.69 -2.92 -9.29
C LEU A 22 8.50 -1.71 -9.76
N ASP A 23 9.57 -1.35 -9.04
CA ASP A 23 10.48 -0.28 -9.46
C ASP A 23 11.19 -0.62 -10.79
N GLN A 24 11.58 -1.88 -10.99
CA GLN A 24 12.17 -2.35 -12.24
C GLN A 24 11.16 -2.38 -13.40
N GLU A 25 9.94 -2.87 -13.15
CA GLU A 25 8.87 -2.90 -14.16
C GLU A 25 8.48 -1.48 -14.59
N ALA A 26 8.46 -0.53 -13.65
CA ALA A 26 8.18 0.88 -13.97
C ALA A 26 9.31 1.49 -14.82
N LYS A 27 10.58 1.22 -14.46
CA LYS A 27 11.75 1.72 -15.21
C LYS A 27 11.87 1.13 -16.62
N SER A 28 11.47 -0.12 -16.78
CA SER A 28 11.46 -0.81 -18.09
C SER A 28 10.23 -0.49 -18.94
N GLY A 29 9.24 0.22 -18.39
CA GLY A 29 8.01 0.59 -19.10
C GLY A 29 7.00 -0.54 -19.22
N HIS A 30 7.17 -1.65 -18.50
CA HIS A 30 6.22 -2.77 -18.49
C HIS A 30 4.94 -2.44 -17.71
N ILE A 31 5.00 -1.49 -16.78
CA ILE A 31 3.84 -0.97 -16.06
C ILE A 31 3.75 0.55 -16.22
N SER A 32 2.53 1.08 -16.33
CA SER A 32 2.31 2.53 -16.30
C SER A 32 2.37 3.05 -14.86
N PRO A 33 3.26 4.00 -14.54
CA PRO A 33 3.35 4.57 -13.20
C PRO A 33 2.30 5.66 -12.95
N GLU A 34 1.48 6.05 -13.94
CA GLU A 34 0.54 7.17 -13.84
C GLU A 34 -0.45 7.00 -12.68
N GLY A 35 -1.01 5.81 -12.51
CA GLY A 35 -1.90 5.49 -11.40
C GLY A 35 -1.20 5.61 -10.03
N MET A 36 0.02 5.06 -9.93
CA MET A 36 0.84 5.12 -8.72
C MET A 36 1.23 6.56 -8.35
N HIS A 37 1.63 7.36 -9.35
CA HIS A 37 1.94 8.77 -9.17
C HIS A 37 0.72 9.57 -8.77
N ARG A 38 -0.45 9.31 -9.35
CA ARG A 38 -1.70 10.00 -9.00
C ARG A 38 -2.11 9.75 -7.55
N VAL A 39 -2.00 8.51 -7.08
CA VAL A 39 -2.28 8.16 -5.66
C VAL A 39 -1.28 8.86 -4.73
N THR A 40 0.00 8.82 -5.07
CA THR A 40 1.07 9.45 -4.28
C THR A 40 0.91 10.98 -4.25
N MET A 41 0.60 11.60 -5.39
CA MET A 41 0.38 13.04 -5.51
C MET A 41 -0.84 13.49 -4.70
N LYS A 42 -1.97 12.78 -4.78
CA LYS A 42 -3.17 13.08 -3.98
C LYS A 42 -2.87 13.04 -2.48
N ARG A 43 -2.15 12.01 -2.03
CA ARG A 43 -1.73 11.87 -0.64
C ARG A 43 -0.79 13.00 -0.21
N ASN A 44 0.22 13.31 -1.02
CA ASN A 44 1.18 14.37 -0.72
C ASN A 44 0.48 15.73 -0.66
N LEU A 45 -0.43 16.02 -1.59
CA LEU A 45 -1.20 17.26 -1.59
C LEU A 45 -2.06 17.38 -0.32
N ALA A 46 -2.77 16.33 0.07
CA ALA A 46 -3.58 16.31 1.29
C ALA A 46 -2.70 16.43 2.56
N GLY A 47 -1.52 15.80 2.57
CA GLY A 47 -0.53 15.92 3.64
C GLY A 47 0.02 17.33 3.80
N THR A 48 0.47 17.94 2.71
CA THR A 48 0.99 19.31 2.70
C THR A 48 -0.09 20.32 3.07
N ALA A 49 -1.33 20.14 2.56
CA ALA A 49 -2.46 20.99 2.93
C ALA A 49 -2.77 20.91 4.44
N ALA A 50 -2.79 19.70 5.01
CA ALA A 50 -2.99 19.50 6.45
C ALA A 50 -1.90 20.18 7.29
N LEU A 51 -0.63 20.10 6.86
CA LEU A 51 0.49 20.74 7.54
C LEU A 51 0.38 22.27 7.52
N ILE A 52 0.15 22.85 6.34
CA ILE A 52 0.04 24.32 6.18
C ILE A 52 -1.15 24.85 6.99
N THR A 53 -2.32 24.23 6.86
CA THR A 53 -3.51 24.66 7.61
C THR A 53 -3.37 24.41 9.11
N GLY A 54 -2.65 23.37 9.53
CA GLY A 54 -2.29 23.16 10.93
C GLY A 54 -1.41 24.27 11.50
N MET A 55 -0.42 24.75 10.74
CA MET A 55 0.41 25.89 11.16
C MET A 55 -0.43 27.17 11.30
N VAL A 56 -1.34 27.43 10.35
CA VAL A 56 -2.27 28.57 10.42
C VAL A 56 -3.19 28.46 11.63
N MET A 57 -3.69 27.26 11.92
CA MET A 57 -4.52 26.99 13.10
C MET A 57 -3.78 27.31 14.39
N VAL A 58 -2.53 26.85 14.55
CA VAL A 58 -1.70 27.13 15.73
C VAL A 58 -1.41 28.62 15.87
N SER A 59 -1.10 29.31 14.77
CA SER A 59 -0.84 30.76 14.78
C SER A 59 -2.10 31.58 15.14
N ALA A 60 -3.26 31.21 14.60
CA ALA A 60 -4.53 31.83 14.93
C ALA A 60 -4.94 31.58 16.39
N GLY A 61 -4.70 30.36 16.89
CA GLY A 61 -4.94 30.02 18.29
C GLY A 61 -4.04 30.82 19.24
N ALA A 62 -2.76 30.95 18.92
CA ALA A 62 -1.82 31.79 19.68
C ALA A 62 -2.28 33.26 19.68
N SER A 63 -2.68 33.79 18.53
CA SER A 63 -3.17 35.17 18.39
C SER A 63 -4.47 35.42 19.18
N PHE A 64 -5.38 34.45 19.20
CA PHE A 64 -6.59 34.53 20.01
C PHE A 64 -6.29 34.51 21.51
N MET A 65 -5.35 33.67 21.96
CA MET A 65 -4.97 33.62 23.39
C MET A 65 -4.28 34.90 23.87
N THR A 66 -3.54 35.60 23.00
CA THR A 66 -2.76 36.79 23.38
C THR A 66 -3.54 38.10 23.23
N ALA A 67 -4.27 38.28 22.14
CA ALA A 67 -4.93 39.55 21.81
C ALA A 67 -6.46 39.47 21.85
N GLY A 68 -7.04 38.27 21.93
CA GLY A 68 -8.48 38.07 21.79
C GLY A 68 -9.00 38.49 20.41
N GLY A 69 -10.31 38.66 20.30
CA GLY A 69 -10.96 39.19 19.11
C GLY A 69 -11.62 38.14 18.21
N THR A 70 -12.58 38.62 17.42
CA THR A 70 -13.44 37.79 16.56
C THR A 70 -12.70 37.29 15.32
N MET A 71 -11.79 38.07 14.75
CA MET A 71 -11.03 37.67 13.55
C MET A 71 -10.06 36.51 13.78
N PRO A 72 -9.25 36.47 14.86
CA PRO A 72 -8.44 35.29 15.19
C PRO A 72 -9.28 34.04 15.44
N LEU A 73 -10.44 34.19 16.09
CA LEU A 73 -11.37 33.09 16.35
C LEU A 73 -11.94 32.50 15.05
N LEU A 74 -12.42 33.35 14.14
CA LEU A 74 -12.94 32.90 12.84
C LEU A 74 -11.85 32.22 12.01
N THR A 75 -10.63 32.74 12.05
CA THR A 75 -9.47 32.15 11.35
C THR A 75 -9.11 30.78 11.93
N LEU A 76 -9.16 30.63 13.26
CA LEU A 76 -8.93 29.37 13.95
C LEU A 76 -9.98 28.31 13.54
N ILE A 77 -11.27 28.66 13.54
CA ILE A 77 -12.36 27.76 13.14
C ILE A 77 -12.20 27.34 11.67
N GLY A 78 -11.90 28.29 10.78
CA GLY A 78 -11.67 28.03 9.36
C GLY A 78 -10.49 27.08 9.15
N ALA A 79 -9.36 27.34 9.81
CA ALA A 79 -8.17 26.50 9.71
C ALA A 79 -8.41 25.09 10.29
N ALA A 80 -9.09 24.97 11.43
CA ALA A 80 -9.43 23.68 12.03
C ALA A 80 -10.33 22.85 11.11
N SER A 81 -11.31 23.48 10.46
CA SER A 81 -12.18 22.83 9.48
C SER A 81 -11.39 22.33 8.27
N ALA A 82 -10.44 23.12 7.77
CA ALA A 82 -9.59 22.74 6.64
C ALA A 82 -8.62 21.58 7.00
N VAL A 83 -8.11 21.56 8.23
CA VAL A 83 -7.31 20.43 8.75
C VAL A 83 -8.17 19.16 8.78
N MET A 84 -9.39 19.22 9.30
CA MET A 84 -10.30 18.07 9.37
C MET A 84 -10.63 17.51 7.97
N VAL A 85 -10.86 18.36 6.98
CA VAL A 85 -11.08 17.95 5.58
C VAL A 85 -9.82 17.29 5.01
N SER A 86 -8.64 17.86 5.25
CA SER A 86 -7.37 17.33 4.76
C SER A 86 -7.02 15.98 5.38
N LEU A 87 -7.26 15.82 6.68
CA LEU A 87 -7.12 14.53 7.39
C LEU A 87 -8.12 13.49 6.89
N SER A 88 -9.36 13.89 6.61
CA SER A 88 -10.36 13.01 6.01
C SER A 88 -9.95 12.55 4.60
N ALA A 89 -9.35 13.45 3.81
CA ALA A 89 -8.80 13.10 2.50
C ALA A 89 -7.60 12.14 2.62
N LEU A 90 -6.71 12.35 3.59
CA LEU A 90 -5.60 11.44 3.89
C LEU A 90 -6.08 10.06 4.34
N ALA A 91 -7.12 9.99 5.17
CA ALA A 91 -7.73 8.73 5.59
C ALA A 91 -8.33 7.96 4.41
N ARG A 92 -8.82 8.67 3.39
CA ARG A 92 -9.34 8.07 2.14
C ARG A 92 -8.27 7.82 1.07
N CYS A 93 -7.05 8.32 1.26
CA CYS A 93 -5.89 8.06 0.41
C CYS A 93 -4.79 7.39 1.24
N PRO A 94 -5.01 6.13 1.68
CA PRO A 94 -4.12 5.50 2.63
C PRO A 94 -2.77 5.28 1.93
N GLY A 95 -1.71 5.61 2.66
CA GLY A 95 -0.36 5.33 2.20
C GLY A 95 -0.10 3.84 2.29
N GLY A 96 0.73 3.33 1.39
CA GLY A 96 1.14 1.94 1.42
C GLY A 96 1.26 1.35 0.03
N LEU A 97 2.15 0.38 -0.08
CA LEU A 97 2.47 -0.29 -1.34
C LEU A 97 1.21 -0.86 -2.01
N PHE A 98 0.24 -1.36 -1.23
CA PHE A 98 -1.04 -1.84 -1.74
C PHE A 98 -1.80 -0.84 -2.63
N TYR A 99 -1.95 0.41 -2.19
CA TYR A 99 -2.74 1.42 -2.91
C TYR A 99 -2.05 1.91 -4.19
N GLN A 100 -0.72 1.91 -4.18
CA GLN A 100 0.07 2.19 -5.38
C GLN A 100 -0.07 1.03 -6.37
N VAL A 101 0.12 -0.20 -5.88
CA VAL A 101 0.04 -1.42 -6.70
C VAL A 101 -1.35 -1.65 -7.27
N SER A 102 -2.41 -1.32 -6.53
CA SER A 102 -3.79 -1.42 -7.00
C SER A 102 -4.13 -0.43 -8.11
N ALA A 103 -3.32 0.61 -8.31
CA ALA A 103 -3.50 1.59 -9.37
C ALA A 103 -2.80 1.20 -10.68
N ILE A 104 -2.11 0.04 -10.71
CA ILE A 104 -1.52 -0.51 -11.93
C ILE A 104 -2.62 -1.20 -12.73
N GLU A 105 -2.94 -0.65 -13.91
CA GLU A 105 -4.01 -1.15 -14.78
C GLU A 105 -3.56 -2.30 -15.70
N THR A 106 -2.25 -2.43 -15.93
CA THR A 106 -1.67 -3.49 -16.75
C THR A 106 -1.84 -4.85 -16.05
N PRO A 107 -2.29 -5.90 -16.76
CA PRO A 107 -2.41 -7.23 -16.18
C PRO A 107 -1.02 -7.82 -15.90
N PHE A 108 -0.93 -8.59 -14.83
CA PHE A 108 0.22 -9.43 -14.53
C PHE A 108 0.15 -10.70 -15.38
N THR A 109 1.24 -11.02 -16.09
CA THR A 109 1.31 -12.13 -17.05
C THR A 109 2.35 -13.17 -16.64
N HIS A 110 2.38 -14.32 -17.32
CA HIS A 110 3.46 -15.32 -17.13
C HIS A 110 4.85 -14.75 -17.41
N ASP A 111 5.00 -13.84 -18.37
CA ASP A 111 6.29 -13.17 -18.62
C ASP A 111 6.70 -12.26 -17.45
N ALA A 112 5.73 -11.54 -16.86
CA ALA A 112 5.98 -10.75 -15.66
C ALA A 112 6.34 -11.63 -14.45
N LEU A 113 5.75 -12.83 -14.35
CA LEU A 113 6.11 -13.82 -13.34
C LEU A 113 7.56 -14.32 -13.50
N LEU A 114 8.02 -14.59 -14.72
CA LEU A 114 9.40 -14.98 -14.97
C LEU A 114 10.38 -13.89 -14.52
N ARG A 115 10.11 -12.63 -14.88
CA ARG A 115 10.91 -11.49 -14.41
C ARG A 115 10.85 -11.31 -12.89
N PHE A 116 9.70 -11.57 -12.28
CA PHE A 116 9.56 -11.50 -10.83
C PHE A 116 10.37 -12.60 -10.13
N ALA A 117 10.39 -13.81 -10.69
CA ALA A 117 11.27 -14.89 -10.22
C ALA A 117 12.75 -14.51 -10.35
N ASP A 118 13.16 -13.93 -11.48
CA ASP A 118 14.52 -13.42 -11.69
C ASP A 118 14.90 -12.30 -10.70
N CYS A 119 13.92 -11.53 -10.21
CA CYS A 119 14.08 -10.52 -9.16
C CYS A 119 14.25 -11.11 -7.75
N GLY A 120 14.22 -12.44 -7.60
CA GLY A 120 14.34 -13.14 -6.32
C GLY A 120 13.03 -13.17 -5.54
N ALA A 121 11.89 -13.33 -6.23
CA ALA A 121 10.62 -13.61 -5.56
C ALA A 121 10.70 -14.92 -4.74
N PRO A 122 10.10 -14.97 -3.54
CA PRO A 122 10.00 -16.20 -2.76
C PRO A 122 9.27 -17.33 -3.51
N GLU A 123 9.72 -18.58 -3.35
CA GLU A 123 9.19 -19.74 -4.10
C GLU A 123 7.71 -20.02 -3.82
N ASP A 124 7.25 -19.79 -2.59
CA ASP A 124 5.86 -19.89 -2.18
C ASP A 124 4.97 -18.86 -2.90
N VAL A 125 5.46 -17.62 -3.06
CA VAL A 125 4.80 -16.58 -3.86
C VAL A 125 4.72 -17.00 -5.32
N ILE A 126 5.84 -17.43 -5.91
CA ILE A 126 5.89 -17.88 -7.31
C ILE A 126 4.87 -19.00 -7.55
N ARG A 127 4.83 -20.00 -6.66
CA ARG A 127 3.90 -21.13 -6.75
C ARG A 127 2.44 -20.68 -6.74
N GLU A 128 2.06 -19.82 -5.82
CA GLU A 128 0.69 -19.32 -5.72
C GLU A 128 0.31 -18.44 -6.93
N LEU A 129 1.25 -17.66 -7.46
CA LEU A 129 1.02 -16.87 -8.68
C LEU A 129 0.86 -17.74 -9.94
N ILE A 130 1.60 -18.86 -10.06
CA ILE A 130 1.38 -19.84 -11.14
C ILE A 130 -0.05 -20.38 -11.09
N ILE A 131 -0.52 -20.78 -9.90
CA ILE A 131 -1.88 -21.29 -9.71
C ILE A 131 -2.91 -20.23 -10.09
N LEU A 132 -2.70 -18.99 -9.67
CA LEU A 132 -3.61 -17.89 -9.95
C LEU A 132 -3.68 -17.55 -11.45
N LEU A 133 -2.52 -17.44 -12.12
CA LEU A 133 -2.42 -17.18 -13.55
C LEU A 133 -3.02 -18.30 -14.40
N ASN A 134 -2.94 -19.55 -13.96
CA ASN A 134 -3.54 -20.68 -14.67
C ASN A 134 -5.06 -20.76 -14.48
N ARG A 135 -5.62 -20.04 -13.50
CA ARG A 135 -7.06 -20.03 -13.19
C ARG A 135 -7.78 -18.80 -13.73
N GLN A 136 -7.07 -17.69 -13.91
CA GLN A 136 -7.65 -16.41 -14.25
C GLN A 136 -6.98 -15.84 -15.51
N ASP A 137 -7.79 -15.44 -16.48
CA ASP A 137 -7.30 -14.79 -17.71
C ASP A 137 -6.61 -13.44 -17.44
N ARG A 138 -6.95 -12.78 -16.33
CA ARG A 138 -6.38 -11.48 -15.93
C ARG A 138 -6.09 -11.45 -14.44
N VAL A 139 -4.81 -11.52 -14.09
CA VAL A 139 -4.34 -11.29 -12.73
C VAL A 139 -3.93 -9.83 -12.58
N SER A 140 -4.43 -9.16 -11.54
CA SER A 140 -4.05 -7.79 -11.22
C SER A 140 -2.83 -7.74 -10.31
N TYR A 141 -2.04 -6.68 -10.39
CA TYR A 141 -0.93 -6.46 -9.46
C TYR A 141 -1.40 -6.33 -7.99
N ALA A 142 -2.66 -5.92 -7.76
CA ALA A 142 -3.26 -5.94 -6.43
C ALA A 142 -3.32 -7.36 -5.85
N GLN A 143 -3.68 -8.35 -6.66
CA GLN A 143 -3.67 -9.76 -6.27
C GLN A 143 -2.25 -10.28 -6.08
N VAL A 144 -1.28 -9.83 -6.90
CA VAL A 144 0.14 -10.16 -6.70
C VAL A 144 0.62 -9.72 -5.33
N HIS A 145 0.31 -8.47 -4.94
CA HIS A 145 0.61 -7.97 -3.61
C HIS A 145 -0.08 -8.79 -2.50
N ASP A 146 -1.33 -9.22 -2.71
CA ASP A 146 -2.05 -9.99 -1.70
C ASP A 146 -1.42 -11.36 -1.47
N VAL A 147 -0.99 -12.02 -2.55
CA VAL A 147 -0.24 -13.29 -2.48
C VAL A 147 1.07 -13.06 -1.73
N SER A 148 1.86 -12.07 -2.10
CA SER A 148 3.12 -11.75 -1.40
C SER A 148 2.89 -11.44 0.09
N TRP A 149 1.83 -10.70 0.42
CA TRP A 149 1.48 -10.39 1.80
C TRP A 149 1.05 -11.63 2.58
N PHE A 150 0.22 -12.49 1.98
CA PHE A 150 -0.29 -13.69 2.61
C PHE A 150 0.84 -14.69 2.90
N CYS A 151 1.67 -14.99 1.90
CA CYS A 151 2.84 -15.85 2.04
C CYS A 151 3.80 -15.32 3.10
N GLY A 152 4.10 -14.00 3.10
CA GLY A 152 4.97 -13.40 4.11
C GLY A 152 4.45 -13.52 5.54
N ARG A 153 3.13 -13.48 5.74
CA ARG A 153 2.51 -13.68 7.06
C ARG A 153 2.56 -15.14 7.52
N GLN A 154 2.29 -16.08 6.61
CA GLN A 154 2.41 -17.50 6.91
C GLN A 154 3.86 -17.88 7.25
N ALA A 155 4.84 -17.40 6.48
CA ALA A 155 6.26 -17.59 6.75
C ALA A 155 6.70 -17.00 8.10
N SER A 156 6.05 -15.93 8.53
CA SER A 156 6.26 -15.32 9.86
C SER A 156 5.56 -16.07 11.00
N GLY A 157 4.91 -17.21 10.74
CA GLY A 157 4.19 -18.01 11.72
C GLY A 157 2.87 -17.39 12.20
N VAL A 158 2.33 -16.39 11.49
CA VAL A 158 1.04 -15.79 11.83
C VAL A 158 -0.08 -16.70 11.35
N SER A 159 -0.84 -17.27 12.28
CA SER A 159 -2.00 -18.10 11.92
C SER A 159 -3.08 -17.27 11.24
N GLU A 160 -3.91 -17.94 10.43
CA GLU A 160 -5.02 -17.28 9.72
C GLU A 160 -6.00 -16.58 10.68
N SER A 161 -6.21 -17.14 11.87
CA SER A 161 -7.05 -16.55 12.92
C SER A 161 -6.49 -15.25 13.50
N HIS A 162 -5.18 -15.01 13.33
CA HIS A 162 -4.49 -13.79 13.78
C HIS A 162 -4.26 -12.78 12.65
N LEU A 163 -4.71 -13.07 11.43
CA LEU A 163 -4.74 -12.08 10.36
C LEU A 163 -5.88 -11.10 10.61
N PHE A 164 -5.65 -9.82 10.31
CA PHE A 164 -6.69 -8.79 10.41
C PHE A 164 -7.92 -9.22 9.61
N HIS A 165 -9.04 -9.45 10.31
CA HIS A 165 -10.23 -10.09 9.76
C HIS A 165 -10.72 -9.45 8.46
N ASP A 166 -10.83 -8.12 8.43
CA ASP A 166 -11.29 -7.37 7.26
C ASP A 166 -10.34 -7.52 6.07
N ARG A 167 -9.02 -7.45 6.32
CA ARG A 167 -8.00 -7.58 5.28
C ARG A 167 -7.93 -9.02 4.75
N TYR A 168 -7.99 -10.00 5.63
CA TYR A 168 -8.02 -11.41 5.24
C TYR A 168 -9.26 -11.72 4.41
N THR A 169 -10.44 -11.26 4.83
CA THR A 169 -11.68 -11.44 4.08
C THR A 169 -11.56 -10.84 2.68
N LEU A 170 -11.06 -9.62 2.57
CA LEU A 170 -10.89 -8.93 1.29
C LEU A 170 -9.83 -9.58 0.38
N ILE A 171 -8.74 -10.11 0.93
CA ILE A 171 -7.75 -10.91 0.18
C ILE A 171 -8.38 -12.21 -0.32
N ARG A 172 -9.09 -12.92 0.57
CA ARG A 172 -9.73 -14.19 0.26
C ARG A 172 -10.77 -14.05 -0.84
N THR A 173 -11.59 -12.99 -0.79
CA THR A 173 -12.56 -12.68 -1.84
C THR A 173 -11.88 -12.42 -3.18
N ARG A 174 -10.78 -11.64 -3.20
CA ARG A 174 -10.08 -11.29 -4.46
C ARG A 174 -9.26 -12.42 -5.06
N LEU A 175 -8.75 -13.32 -4.23
CA LEU A 175 -8.01 -14.50 -4.68
C LEU A 175 -8.91 -15.73 -4.90
N GLU A 176 -10.22 -15.61 -4.63
CA GLU A 176 -11.19 -16.72 -4.65
C GLU A 176 -10.69 -17.97 -3.87
N LEU A 177 -9.90 -17.75 -2.81
CA LEU A 177 -9.29 -18.82 -2.05
C LEU A 177 -10.39 -19.63 -1.36
N LYS A 178 -10.71 -20.80 -1.92
CA LYS A 178 -11.48 -21.84 -1.23
C LYS A 178 -10.67 -22.26 0.00
N THR A 179 -11.36 -22.44 1.13
CA THR A 179 -10.75 -22.92 2.37
C THR A 179 -9.99 -24.20 2.05
N ARG A 180 -8.66 -24.18 2.11
CA ARG A 180 -7.88 -25.41 2.19
C ARG A 180 -8.09 -25.90 3.61
N ARG A 181 -9.16 -26.69 3.82
CA ARG A 181 -9.20 -27.55 5.01
C ARG A 181 -7.95 -28.43 4.93
N ALA A 182 -7.19 -28.44 6.01
CA ALA A 182 -6.16 -29.43 6.24
C ALA A 182 -6.77 -30.82 6.00
N GLU A 183 -6.30 -31.49 4.96
CA GLU A 183 -6.33 -32.94 4.85
C GLU A 183 -4.98 -33.47 5.34
#